data_AF-A0A525HP80-F1
#
_entry.id   AF-A0A525HP80-F1
#
_cell.length_a   1.000
_cell.length_b   1.000
_cell.length_c   1.000
_cell.angle_alpha   90.00
_cell.angle_beta   90.00
_cell.angle_gamma   90.00
#
_symmetry.space_group_name_H-M   'P 1'
#
loop_
_entity.id
_entity.type
_entity.pdbx_description
1 polymer ?
#
loop_
_entity_poly.entity_id
_entity_poly.type
_entity_poly.pdbx_seq_one_letter_code
_entity_poly.pdbx_strand_id
1 'polypeptide(L)' 'MTGLEARALEIAERAEQRTLTRVAAQLAAELPDLGVAIEGDTIAIVGHGVLDDARLIWIGSLLK' A
#
# COMPACT_ATOMS: atom_id res chain seq x y z
N MET A 1 26.83 -11.29 -9.43
CA MET A 1 25.53 -11.87 -9.03
C MET A 1 25.52 -13.35 -9.31
N THR A 2 25.37 -14.17 -8.29
CA THR A 2 25.20 -15.62 -8.41
C THR A 2 23.73 -15.95 -8.76
N GLY A 3 23.46 -17.15 -9.28
CA GLY A 3 22.09 -17.59 -9.59
C GLY A 3 21.18 -17.65 -8.35
N LEU A 4 21.76 -17.86 -7.16
CA LEU A 4 21.04 -17.84 -5.88
C LEU A 4 20.60 -16.42 -5.50
N GLU A 5 21.47 -15.43 -5.69
CA GLU A 5 21.16 -14.01 -5.42
C GLU A 5 20.04 -13.49 -6.31
N ALA A 6 20.07 -13.83 -7.61
CA ALA A 6 18.98 -13.47 -8.53
C ALA A 6 17.65 -14.09 -8.10
N ARG A 7 17.67 -15.36 -7.68
CA ARG A 7 16.46 -16.06 -7.22
C ARG A 7 15.93 -15.50 -5.90
N ALA A 8 16.82 -15.12 -4.99
CA ALA A 8 16.44 -14.48 -3.73
C ALA A 8 15.78 -13.12 -3.98
N LEU A 9 16.31 -12.33 -4.92
CA LEU A 9 15.72 -11.04 -5.32
C LEU A 9 14.30 -11.22 -5.87
N GLU A 10 14.11 -12.16 -6.80
CA GLU A 10 12.77 -12.45 -7.34
C GLU A 10 11.76 -12.89 -6.28
N ILE A 11 12.21 -13.62 -5.25
CA ILE A 11 11.34 -14.05 -4.14
C ILE A 11 10.96 -12.85 -3.29
N ALA A 12 11.92 -11.96 -3.00
CA ALA A 12 11.69 -10.75 -2.24
C ALA A 12 10.67 -9.82 -2.94
N GLU A 13 10.87 -9.53 -4.23
CA GLU A 13 9.95 -8.72 -5.03
C GLU A 13 8.53 -9.30 -5.06
N ARG A 14 8.40 -10.63 -5.21
CA ARG A 14 7.10 -11.30 -5.17
C ARG A 14 6.46 -11.24 -3.77
N ALA A 15 7.24 -11.31 -2.71
CA ALA A 15 6.73 -11.22 -1.34
C ALA A 15 6.25 -9.79 -1.01
N GLU A 16 6.98 -8.78 -1.49
CA GLU A 16 6.60 -7.38 -1.40
C GLU A 16 5.29 -7.11 -2.14
N GLN A 17 5.18 -7.54 -3.40
CA GLN A 17 3.95 -7.36 -4.19
C GLN A 17 2.73 -8.03 -3.53
N ARG A 18 2.90 -9.21 -2.95
CA ARG A 18 1.84 -9.92 -2.20
C ARG A 18 1.42 -9.13 -0.97
N THR A 19 2.38 -8.53 -0.27
CA THR A 19 2.10 -7.73 0.93
C THR A 19 1.33 -6.47 0.56
N LEU A 20 1.79 -5.72 -0.44
CA LEU A 20 1.11 -4.53 -0.95
C LEU A 20 -0.32 -4.85 -1.40
N THR A 21 -0.49 -5.93 -2.16
CA THR A 21 -1.81 -6.39 -2.63
C THR A 21 -2.76 -6.68 -1.46
N ARG A 22 -2.28 -7.41 -0.44
CA ARG A 22 -3.09 -7.76 0.73
C ARG A 22 -3.49 -6.52 1.54
N VAL A 23 -2.54 -5.62 1.78
CA VAL A 23 -2.79 -4.39 2.56
C VAL A 23 -3.74 -3.47 1.79
N ALA A 24 -3.56 -3.29 0.49
CA ALA A 24 -4.46 -2.50 -0.33
C ALA A 24 -5.89 -3.07 -0.33
N ALA A 25 -6.04 -4.39 -0.43
CA ALA A 25 -7.35 -5.04 -0.34
C ALA A 25 -8.02 -4.86 1.03
N GLN A 26 -7.23 -4.93 2.11
CA GLN A 26 -7.75 -4.67 3.47
C GLN A 26 -8.19 -3.21 3.62
N LEU A 27 -7.37 -2.26 3.18
CA LEU A 27 -7.69 -0.83 3.22
C LEU A 27 -8.94 -0.51 2.39
N ALA A 28 -9.08 -1.09 1.20
CA ALA A 28 -10.28 -0.94 0.39
C ALA A 28 -11.54 -1.48 1.07
N ALA A 29 -11.42 -2.56 1.85
CA ALA A 29 -12.53 -3.12 2.62
C ALA A 29 -12.90 -2.26 3.85
N GLU A 30 -11.90 -1.68 4.52
CA GLU A 30 -12.11 -0.81 5.70
C GLU A 30 -12.55 0.61 5.33
N LEU A 31 -12.23 1.07 4.11
CA LEU A 31 -12.46 2.42 3.61
C LEU A 31 -13.22 2.40 2.27
N PRO A 32 -14.48 1.92 2.24
CA PRO A 32 -15.22 1.71 0.98
C PRO A 32 -15.51 3.00 0.19
N ASP A 33 -15.49 4.16 0.87
CA ASP A 33 -15.75 5.47 0.26
C ASP A 33 -14.48 6.12 -0.32
N LEU A 34 -13.32 5.48 -0.17
CA LEU A 34 -12.03 5.97 -0.65
C LEU A 34 -11.49 5.08 -1.77
N GLY A 35 -10.86 5.71 -2.76
CA GLY A 35 -10.07 4.99 -3.75
C GLY A 35 -8.77 4.50 -3.12
N VAL A 36 -8.44 3.22 -3.27
CA VAL A 36 -7.14 2.66 -2.86
C VAL A 36 -6.45 2.10 -4.09
N ALA A 37 -5.22 2.52 -4.33
CA ALA A 37 -4.40 2.09 -5.47
C ALA A 37 -2.98 1.73 -5.01
N ILE A 38 -2.32 0.84 -5.75
CA ILE A 38 -0.89 0.52 -5.55
C ILE A 38 -0.11 1.30 -6.60
N GLU A 39 0.84 2.12 -6.15
CA GLU A 39 1.73 2.92 -6.97
C GLU A 39 3.18 2.53 -6.68
N GLY A 40 3.72 1.61 -7.50
CA GLY A 40 5.04 1.05 -7.27
C GLY A 40 5.10 0.26 -5.97
N ASP A 41 5.94 0.71 -5.04
CA ASP A 41 6.13 0.17 -3.69
C ASP A 41 5.23 0.84 -2.63
N THR A 42 4.35 1.75 -3.05
CA THR A 42 3.46 2.51 -2.15
C THR A 42 1.99 2.19 -2.37
N ILE A 43 1.17 2.46 -1.36
CA ILE A 43 -0.29 2.39 -1.44
C ILE A 43 -0.83 3.81 -1.34
N ALA A 44 -1.46 4.28 -2.42
CA ALA A 44 -2.11 5.58 -2.50
C ALA A 44 -3.58 5.45 -2.08
N ILE A 45 -4.04 6.37 -1.22
CA ILE A 45 -5.44 6.48 -0.81
C ILE A 45 -5.96 7.84 -1.28
N VAL A 46 -7.00 7.84 -2.11
CA VAL A 46 -7.57 9.03 -2.74
C VAL A 46 -9.04 9.16 -2.35
N GLY A 47 -9.37 10.21 -1.59
CA GLY A 47 -10.75 10.58 -1.28
C GLY A 47 -11.16 11.86 -2.01
N HIS A 48 -12.32 11.86 -2.67
CA HIS A 48 -12.91 13.11 -3.18
C HIS A 48 -13.57 13.87 -2.01
N GLY A 49 -12.96 14.99 -1.58
CA GLY A 49 -13.53 15.89 -0.56
C GLY A 49 -13.16 15.62 0.90
N VAL A 50 -12.13 14.82 1.17
CA VAL A 50 -11.89 14.19 2.49
C VAL A 50 -10.62 14.70 3.19
N LEU A 51 -10.33 16.01 3.13
CA LEU A 51 -9.28 16.59 3.99
C LEU A 51 -9.78 16.92 5.41
N ASP A 52 -11.10 16.80 5.66
CA ASP A 52 -11.72 17.05 6.97
C ASP A 52 -12.07 15.76 7.76
N ASP A 53 -11.87 14.55 7.19
CA ASP A 53 -12.07 13.29 7.95
C ASP A 53 -10.87 13.05 8.87
N ALA A 54 -11.12 13.12 10.18
CA ALA A 54 -10.12 12.95 11.23
C ALA A 54 -9.34 11.62 11.11
N ARG A 55 -9.91 10.58 10.50
CA ARG A 55 -9.24 9.29 10.28
C ARG A 55 -8.09 9.42 9.26
N LEU A 56 -8.26 10.23 8.22
CA LEU A 56 -7.23 10.46 7.20
C LEU A 56 -6.16 11.43 7.67
N ILE A 57 -6.51 12.42 8.51
CA ILE A 57 -5.53 13.30 9.18
C ILE A 57 -4.61 12.46 10.08
N TRP A 58 -5.17 11.49 10.82
CA TRP A 58 -4.40 10.63 11.71
C TRP A 58 -3.43 9.73 10.96
N ILE A 59 -3.86 9.08 9.87
CA ILE A 59 -2.98 8.24 9.04
C ILE A 59 -1.85 9.08 8.41
N GLY A 60 -2.15 10.27 7.89
CA GLY A 60 -1.14 11.19 7.37
C GLY A 60 -0.13 11.68 8.42
N SER A 61 -0.53 11.74 9.69
CA SER A 61 0.37 12.14 10.79
C SER A 61 1.33 11.04 11.25
N LEU A 62 1.00 9.76 11.02
CA LEU A 62 1.83 8.62 11.41
C LEU A 62 2.94 8.29 10.39
N LEU A 63 2.83 8.82 9.18
CA LEU A 63 3.80 8.62 8.10
C LEU A 63 4.86 9.74 8.03
N LYS A 64 4.89 10.64 9.02
CA LYS A 64 5.86 11.74 9.14
C LYS A 64 7.00 11.43 10.09
#